data_AF-A0A3R8Z1P6-F1
#
_entry.id   AF-A0A3R8Z1P6-F1
#
_cell.length_a   1.000
_cell.length_b   1.000
_cell.length_c   1.000
_cell.angle_alpha   90.00
_cell.angle_beta   90.00
_cell.angle_gamma   90.00
#
_symmetry.space_group_name_H-M   'P 1'
#
loop_
_entity.id
_entity.type
_entity.pdbx_description
1 polymer ?
#
loop_
_entity_poly.entity_id
_entity_poly.type
_entity_poly.pdbx_seq_one_letter_code
_entity_poly.pdbx_strand_id
1 'polypeptide(L)'
;MQNSEYQITCPGRPTMTVTNAQYGLTTVLWAGDNFQIASGSQQSRTDNGDKVAIVLFRNGDQMVMNKSTNETFFSYEGRKTLVSCSRTGERENSTVTLQRTDASGKVES
;
A
#
# COMPACT_ATOMS: atom_id res chain seq x y z
N MET A 1 14.22 0.58 8.04
CA MET A 1 12.75 0.70 7.97
C MET A 1 12.21 -0.72 8.03
N GLN A 2 11.33 -1.02 8.97
CA GLN A 2 10.72 -2.36 9.10
C GLN A 2 9.52 -2.45 8.15
N ASN A 3 9.20 -3.65 7.68
CA ASN A 3 7.97 -3.85 6.90
C ASN A 3 6.78 -3.58 7.81
N SER A 4 5.76 -2.90 7.29
CA SER A 4 4.56 -2.60 8.04
C SER A 4 3.33 -2.87 7.21
N GLU A 5 2.20 -3.08 7.88
CA GLU A 5 0.92 -3.28 7.23
C GLU A 5 -0.24 -2.65 8.01
N TYR A 6 -1.29 -2.32 7.28
CA TYR A 6 -2.56 -1.84 7.81
C TYR A 6 -3.67 -2.19 6.81
N GLN A 7 -4.91 -2.10 7.25
CA GLN A 7 -6.07 -2.30 6.39
C GLN A 7 -6.75 -0.98 6.11
N ILE A 8 -7.29 -0.87 4.90
CA ILE A 8 -8.19 0.21 4.49
C ILE A 8 -9.49 -0.38 3.98
N THR A 9 -10.60 0.26 4.34
CA THR A 9 -11.93 -0.07 3.81
C THR A 9 -12.47 1.14 3.09
N CYS A 10 -12.58 1.02 1.77
CA CYS A 10 -13.01 2.07 0.86
C CYS A 10 -14.32 1.66 0.16
N PRO A 11 -15.24 2.58 -0.15
CA PRO A 11 -16.41 2.27 -0.96
C PRO A 11 -16.03 1.67 -2.32
N GLY A 12 -16.71 0.59 -2.72
CA GLY A 12 -16.58 -0.02 -4.06
C GLY A 12 -15.56 -1.16 -4.18
N ARG A 13 -14.83 -1.52 -3.12
CA ARG A 13 -13.91 -2.68 -3.12
C ARG A 13 -13.92 -3.36 -1.74
N PRO A 14 -13.71 -4.69 -1.66
CA PRO A 14 -13.45 -5.36 -0.38
C PRO A 14 -12.28 -4.71 0.37
N THR A 15 -12.23 -4.91 1.69
CA THR A 15 -11.13 -4.41 2.53
C THR A 15 -9.78 -4.80 1.92
N MET A 16 -8.92 -3.81 1.82
CA MET A 16 -7.61 -3.90 1.23
C MET A 16 -6.56 -3.93 2.34
N THR A 17 -5.63 -4.89 2.29
CA THR A 17 -4.43 -4.88 3.11
C THR A 17 -3.34 -4.14 2.36
N VAL A 18 -2.85 -3.06 2.94
CA VAL A 18 -1.71 -2.31 2.43
C VAL A 18 -0.47 -2.72 3.19
N THR A 19 0.60 -3.05 2.47
CA THR A 19 1.91 -3.36 3.04
C THR A 19 2.93 -2.35 2.53
N ASN A 20 3.62 -1.69 3.45
CA ASN A 20 4.81 -0.91 3.15
C ASN A 20 6.03 -1.79 3.39
N ALA A 21 6.70 -2.16 2.31
CA ALA A 21 7.91 -2.95 2.37
C ALA A 21 9.16 -2.04 2.33
N GLN A 22 10.29 -2.63 2.72
CA GLN A 22 11.59 -2.00 2.56
C GLN A 22 11.83 -1.53 1.13
N TYR A 23 12.73 -0.55 0.99
CA TYR A 23 13.09 0.08 -0.29
C TYR A 23 11.94 0.85 -0.96
N GLY A 24 10.93 1.26 -0.18
CA GLY A 24 9.87 2.15 -0.64
C GLY A 24 8.81 1.46 -1.48
N LEU A 25 8.66 0.14 -1.40
CA LEU A 25 7.60 -0.58 -2.08
C LEU A 25 6.30 -0.50 -1.27
N THR A 26 5.19 -0.26 -1.95
CA THR A 26 3.86 -0.36 -1.35
C THR A 26 3.05 -1.36 -2.15
N THR A 27 2.43 -2.32 -1.48
CA THR A 27 1.53 -3.29 -2.10
C THR A 27 0.12 -3.15 -1.53
N VAL A 28 -0.87 -3.54 -2.31
CA VAL A 28 -2.26 -3.63 -1.87
C VAL A 28 -2.85 -4.97 -2.32
N LEU A 29 -3.42 -5.72 -1.38
CA LEU A 29 -4.04 -7.01 -1.58
C LEU A 29 -5.52 -6.95 -1.15
N TRP A 30 -6.42 -7.48 -1.96
CA TRP A 30 -7.83 -7.64 -1.60
C TRP A 30 -8.43 -8.91 -2.18
N ALA A 31 -9.58 -9.31 -1.62
CA ALA A 31 -10.33 -10.50 -2.06
C ALA A 31 -9.51 -11.81 -2.16
N GLY A 32 -8.33 -11.89 -1.50
CA GLY A 32 -7.47 -13.07 -1.41
C GLY A 32 -6.40 -13.17 -2.50
N ASP A 33 -6.68 -12.73 -3.73
CA ASP A 33 -5.83 -12.95 -4.90
C ASP A 33 -5.56 -11.68 -5.74
N ASN A 34 -6.30 -10.60 -5.49
CA ASN A 34 -6.13 -9.37 -6.23
C ASN A 34 -4.99 -8.56 -5.62
N PHE A 35 -3.90 -8.40 -6.36
CA PHE A 35 -2.68 -7.80 -5.86
C PHE A 35 -2.18 -6.69 -6.79
N GLN A 36 -1.76 -5.58 -6.20
CA GLN A 36 -1.09 -4.49 -6.91
C GLN A 36 0.11 -3.97 -6.14
N ILE A 37 1.06 -3.40 -6.88
CA ILE A 37 2.31 -2.87 -6.37
C ILE A 37 2.54 -1.46 -6.89
N ALA A 38 3.21 -0.65 -6.08
CA ALA A 38 3.72 0.68 -6.41
C ALA A 38 5.18 0.79 -5.95
N SER A 39 5.99 1.47 -6.75
CA SER A 39 7.37 1.82 -6.40
C SER A 39 7.41 3.26 -5.88
N GLY A 40 7.39 3.42 -4.57
CA GLY A 40 7.48 4.71 -3.90
C GLY A 40 6.15 5.44 -3.77
N SER A 41 6.26 6.65 -3.24
CA SER A 41 5.17 7.61 -3.16
C SER A 41 5.66 8.99 -3.57
N GLN A 42 4.85 9.68 -4.37
CA GLN A 42 5.06 11.09 -4.67
C GLN A 42 4.63 11.92 -3.46
N GLN A 43 5.52 12.79 -3.00
CA GLN A 43 5.19 13.76 -1.95
C GLN A 43 4.59 15.01 -2.61
N SER A 44 3.47 15.48 -2.09
CA SER A 44 2.80 16.70 -2.59
C SER A 44 2.19 17.51 -1.45
N ARG A 45 1.57 18.63 -1.80
CA ARG A 45 0.77 19.45 -0.90
C ARG A 45 -0.59 19.73 -1.51
N THR A 46 -1.63 19.77 -0.68
CA THR A 46 -2.92 20.31 -1.08
C THR A 46 -2.84 21.83 -1.21
N ASP A 47 -3.84 22.45 -1.83
CA ASP A 47 -3.93 23.92 -1.94
C ASP A 47 -3.97 24.60 -0.55
N ASN A 48 -4.50 23.91 0.46
CA ASN A 48 -4.52 24.36 1.85
C ASN A 48 -3.20 24.10 2.59
N GLY A 49 -2.20 23.50 1.93
CA GLY A 49 -0.84 23.29 2.46
C GLY A 49 -0.59 21.94 3.13
N ASP A 50 -1.60 21.07 3.25
CA ASP A 50 -1.49 19.76 3.87
C ASP A 50 -0.52 18.87 3.11
N LYS A 51 0.42 18.25 3.83
CA LYS A 51 1.37 17.32 3.22
C LYS A 51 0.68 16.00 2.93
N VAL A 52 0.73 15.57 1.68
CA VAL A 52 0.16 14.29 1.24
C VAL A 52 1.23 13.40 0.61
N ALA A 53 1.08 12.10 0.79
CA ALA A 53 1.79 11.09 0.02
C ALA A 53 0.82 10.44 -0.96
N ILE A 54 1.21 10.35 -2.23
CA ILE A 54 0.42 9.78 -3.31
C ILE A 54 1.13 8.51 -3.79
N VAL A 55 0.45 7.38 -3.68
CA VAL A 55 0.90 6.07 -4.16
C VAL A 55 0.13 5.76 -5.44
N LEU A 56 0.85 5.60 -6.55
CA LEU A 56 0.27 5.19 -7.84
C LEU A 56 0.60 3.71 -8.07
N PHE A 57 -0.43 2.88 -8.06
CA PHE A 57 -0.30 1.44 -8.31
C PHE A 57 -0.18 1.16 -9.82
N ARG A 58 0.45 0.03 -10.17
CA ARG A 58 0.68 -0.34 -11.58
C ARG A 58 -0.58 -0.48 -12.42
N ASN A 59 -1.73 -0.80 -11.81
CA ASN A 59 -3.01 -0.84 -12.50
C ASN A 59 -3.69 0.53 -12.65
N GLY A 60 -3.06 1.63 -12.23
CA GLY A 60 -3.62 2.97 -12.31
C GLY A 60 -4.48 3.40 -11.11
N ASP A 61 -4.70 2.52 -10.13
CA ASP A 61 -5.30 2.91 -8.85
C ASP A 61 -4.37 3.88 -8.12
N GLN A 62 -4.94 4.81 -7.36
CA GLN A 62 -4.20 5.80 -6.58
C GLN A 62 -4.68 5.81 -5.14
N MET A 63 -3.72 5.79 -4.21
CA MET A 63 -3.97 6.01 -2.80
C MET A 63 -3.31 7.31 -2.36
N VAL A 64 -4.06 8.16 -1.67
CA VAL A 64 -3.59 9.45 -1.15
C VAL A 64 -3.70 9.42 0.36
N MET A 65 -2.61 9.74 1.05
CA MET A 65 -2.54 9.77 2.51
C MET A 65 -2.15 11.16 2.99
N ASN A 66 -2.94 11.74 3.89
CA ASN A 66 -2.51 12.91 4.66
C ASN A 66 -1.47 12.49 5.69
N LYS A 67 -0.28 13.12 5.66
CA LYS A 67 0.85 12.73 6.51
C LYS A 67 0.73 13.22 7.96
N SER A 68 -0.17 14.15 8.23
CA SER A 68 -0.41 14.70 9.57
C SER A 68 -1.53 13.94 10.28
N THR A 69 -2.58 13.56 9.55
CA THR A 69 -3.80 12.96 10.12
C THR A 69 -3.95 11.46 9.85
N ASN A 70 -3.15 10.90 8.93
CA ASN A 70 -3.30 9.55 8.39
C ASN A 70 -4.65 9.29 7.68
N GLU A 71 -5.41 10.34 7.39
CA GLU A 71 -6.60 10.23 6.54
C GLU A 71 -6.20 9.66 5.18
N THR A 72 -6.92 8.63 4.76
CA THR A 72 -6.60 7.85 3.57
C THR A 72 -7.74 7.92 2.59
N PHE A 73 -7.40 8.20 1.34
CA PHE A 73 -8.31 8.31 0.22
C PHE A 73 -7.85 7.40 -0.92
N PHE A 74 -8.80 6.95 -1.73
CA PHE A 74 -8.52 6.08 -2.87
C PHE A 74 -9.22 6.57 -4.14
N SER A 75 -8.56 6.46 -5.28
CA SER A 75 -9.16 6.62 -6.60
C SER A 75 -8.91 5.37 -7.41
N TYR A 76 -9.96 4.84 -8.02
CA TYR A 76 -9.85 3.67 -8.89
C TYR A 76 -9.39 4.09 -10.29
N GLU A 77 -8.71 3.18 -11.00
CA GLU A 77 -8.32 3.38 -12.40
C GLU A 77 -9.48 3.95 -13.24
N GLY A 78 -9.16 4.94 -14.08
CA GLY A 78 -10.13 5.58 -14.98
C GLY A 78 -11.11 6.53 -14.28
N ARG A 79 -11.12 6.59 -12.94
CA ARG A 79 -11.91 7.55 -12.17
C ARG A 79 -11.01 8.67 -11.64
N LYS A 80 -11.56 9.89 -11.60
CA LYS A 80 -10.88 11.07 -11.04
C LYS A 80 -11.36 11.44 -9.64
N THR A 81 -12.24 10.65 -9.05
CA THR A 81 -12.89 10.92 -7.77
C THR A 81 -12.22 10.16 -6.65
N LEU A 82 -11.74 10.88 -5.64
CA LEU A 82 -11.27 10.30 -4.39
C LEU A 82 -12.46 9.87 -3.53
N VAL A 83 -12.41 8.66 -3.00
CA VAL A 83 -13.29 8.18 -1.94
C VAL A 83 -12.53 8.11 -0.62
N SER A 84 -13.18 8.51 0.47
CA SER A 84 -12.61 8.38 1.81
C SER A 84 -12.63 6.91 2.26
N CYS A 85 -11.57 6.49 2.93
CA CYS A 85 -11.42 5.13 3.45
C CYS A 85 -11.27 5.17 4.97
N SER A 86 -11.88 4.22 5.66
CA SER A 86 -11.49 3.95 7.05
C SER A 86 -10.18 3.17 7.06
N ARG A 87 -9.36 3.37 8.08
CA ARG A 87 -8.02 2.80 8.19
C ARG A 87 -7.80 2.23 9.60
N THR A 88 -7.18 1.05 9.68
CA THR A 88 -6.74 0.47 10.96
C THR A 88 -5.41 1.05 11.41
N GLY A 89 -5.03 0.77 12.67
CA GLY A 89 -3.66 0.99 13.13
C GLY A 89 -2.65 0.23 12.26
N GLU A 90 -1.47 0.81 12.12
CA GLU A 90 -0.33 0.19 11.45
C GLU A 90 0.38 -0.77 12.41
N ARG A 91 0.71 -1.96 11.92
CA ARG A 91 1.46 -2.97 12.67
C ARG A 91 2.70 -3.39 11.90
N GLU A 92 3.71 -3.86 12.61
CA GLU A 92 4.87 -4.46 11.99
C GLU A 92 4.47 -5.75 11.27
N ASN A 93 4.89 -5.88 10.02
CA ASN A 93 4.70 -7.08 9.24
C ASN A 93 5.91 -7.99 9.45
N SER A 94 5.71 -9.10 10.15
CA SER A 94 6.77 -10.05 10.48
C SER A 94 7.38 -10.62 9.20
N THR A 95 8.67 -10.35 8.98
CA THR A 95 9.40 -10.98 7.88
C THR A 95 9.52 -12.47 8.15
N VAL A 96 8.96 -13.31 7.29
CA VAL A 96 9.27 -14.73 7.27
C VAL A 96 10.64 -14.89 6.62
N THR A 97 11.60 -15.42 7.36
CA THR A 97 12.88 -15.83 6.77
C THR A 97 12.64 -17.08 5.94
N LEU A 98 12.57 -16.92 4.63
CA LEU A 98 12.54 -18.06 3.72
C LEU A 98 13.91 -18.71 3.65
N GLN A 99 13.94 -20.03 3.63
CA GLN A 99 15.17 -20.78 3.38
C GLN A 99 15.67 -20.47 1.97
N ARG A 100 16.96 -20.13 1.85
CA ARG A 100 17.59 -19.87 0.56
C ARG A 100 17.60 -21.16 -0.24
N THR A 101 17.21 -21.09 -1.51
CA THR A 101 17.25 -22.24 -2.42
C THR A 101 18.30 -22.02 -3.49
N ASP A 102 18.98 -23.10 -3.87
CA ASP A 102 19.88 -23.14 -5.00
C ASP A 102 19.10 -23.03 -6.33
N ALA A 103 19.81 -22.94 -7.45
CA ALA A 103 19.19 -22.85 -8.77
C ALA A 103 18.34 -24.10 -9.14
N SER A 104 18.44 -25.21 -8.40
CA SER A 104 17.64 -26.41 -8.56
C SER A 104 16.40 -26.45 -7.65
N GLY A 105 16.21 -25.43 -6.81
CA GLY A 105 15.11 -25.36 -5.84
C GLY A 105 15.36 -26.13 -4.54
N LYS A 106 16.58 -26.61 -4.28
CA LYS A 106 16.94 -27.25 -3.01
C LYS A 106 17.39 -26.21 -2.01
N VAL A 107 17.00 -26.40 -0.75
CA VAL A 107 17.42 -25.52 0.35
C VAL A 107 18.94 -25.60 0.51
N GLU A 108 19.62 -24.46 0.39
CA GLU A 108 21.04 -24.32 0.70
C GLU A 108 21.23 -24.55 2.21
N SER A 109 22.08 -25.50 2.58
CA SER A 109 22.41 -25.85 3.97
C SER A 109 23.42 -24.89 4.57
#